data_AF-A0A6J6EXP4-F1
#
_entry.id   AF-A0A6J6EXP4-F1
#
_cell.length_a   1.000
_cell.length_b   1.000
_cell.length_c   1.000
_cell.angle_alpha   90.00
_cell.angle_beta   90.00
_cell.angle_gamma   90.00
#
_symmetry.space_group_name_H-M   'P 1'
#
loop_
_entity.id
_entity.type
_entity.pdbx_description
1 polymer ?
#
loop_
_entity_poly.entity_id
_entity_poly.type
_entity_poly.pdbx_seq_one_letter_code
_entity_poly.pdbx_strand_id
1 'polypeptide(L)'
;MRKVSGVSDEAAARRLLPSDTTLLWLVNHLAFVEEYWFLHCFAGQEFVAPDYERGPLGVSLERYELARQHADAVLDAATDLNAECVQVGRGEIVNLRWVLGHMLEEVARHAGHADIIRELLDGETGR
;
A
#
# COMPACT_ATOMS: atom_id res chain seq x y z
N MET A 1 0.27 2.72 12.21
CA MET A 1 1.14 1.67 11.62
C MET A 1 2.43 1.53 12.45
N ARG A 2 2.72 0.36 13.04
CA ARG A 2 3.80 0.19 14.04
C ARG A 2 5.21 0.43 13.48
N LYS A 3 5.48 -0.05 12.26
CA LYS A 3 6.83 -0.07 11.66
C LYS A 3 7.43 1.30 11.34
N VAL A 4 6.64 2.36 11.36
CA VAL A 4 7.10 3.74 11.14
C VAL A 4 6.86 4.65 12.36
N SER A 5 6.49 4.07 13.50
CA SER A 5 6.37 4.82 14.74
C SER A 5 7.73 5.36 15.17
N GLY A 6 7.77 6.62 15.60
CA GLY A 6 8.99 7.29 16.07
C GLY A 6 9.97 7.72 14.97
N VAL A 7 9.67 7.48 13.70
CA VAL A 7 10.54 7.83 12.57
C VAL A 7 10.29 9.28 12.13
N SER A 8 11.36 10.06 11.94
CA SER A 8 11.26 11.41 11.39
C SER A 8 11.08 11.40 9.87
N ASP A 9 10.60 12.50 9.28
CA ASP A 9 10.45 12.63 7.82
C ASP A 9 11.77 12.38 7.07
N GLU A 10 12.87 12.93 7.57
CA GLU A 10 14.21 12.74 6.98
C GLU A 10 14.62 11.27 7.01
N ALA A 11 14.41 10.60 8.15
CA ALA A 11 14.75 9.20 8.32
C ALA A 11 13.86 8.29 7.44
N ALA A 12 12.58 8.62 7.30
CA ALA A 12 11.64 7.88 6.47
C ALA A 12 11.95 7.99 4.97
N ALA A 13 12.46 9.15 4.52
CA ALA A 13 12.86 9.40 3.15
C ALA A 13 14.29 8.93 2.82
N ARG A 14 15.05 8.45 3.81
CA ARG A 14 16.44 8.08 3.64
C ARG A 14 16.56 6.76 2.87
N ARG A 15 17.32 6.79 1.77
CA ARG A 15 17.73 5.60 1.01
C ARG A 15 18.91 4.91 1.70
N LEU A 16 18.71 3.64 2.07
CA LEU A 16 19.72 2.80 2.73
C LEU A 16 20.16 1.61 1.87
N LEU A 17 19.48 1.38 0.74
CA LEU A 17 19.72 0.26 -0.16
C LEU A 17 20.03 0.78 -1.57
N PRO A 18 20.66 -0.05 -2.44
CA PRO A 18 20.80 0.27 -3.85
C PRO A 18 19.47 0.38 -4.61
N SER A 19 18.35 -0.08 -4.06
CA SER A 19 17.01 0.24 -4.59
C SER A 19 16.57 1.63 -4.13
N ASP A 20 15.56 2.20 -4.79
CA ASP A 20 14.94 3.48 -4.35
C ASP A 20 13.95 3.28 -3.17
N THR A 21 13.87 2.08 -2.60
CA THR A 21 12.95 1.74 -1.51
C THR A 21 13.32 2.46 -0.21
N THR A 22 12.37 3.21 0.34
CA THR A 22 12.45 3.90 1.64
C THR A 22 11.19 3.61 2.46
N LEU A 23 11.17 3.92 3.77
CA LEU A 23 9.93 3.76 4.56
C LEU A 23 8.81 4.66 4.03
N LEU A 24 9.15 5.89 3.62
CA LEU A 24 8.20 6.80 3.00
C LEU A 24 7.62 6.21 1.71
N TRP A 25 8.49 5.67 0.85
CA TRP A 25 8.05 5.00 -0.37
C TRP A 25 7.12 3.82 -0.08
N LEU A 26 7.43 2.99 0.93
CA LEU A 26 6.60 1.83 1.29
C LEU A 26 5.19 2.24 1.72
N VAL A 27 5.05 3.26 2.57
CA VAL A 27 3.72 3.73 3.02
C VAL A 27 2.90 4.25 1.85
N ASN A 28 3.52 5.03 0.98
CA ASN A 28 2.86 5.58 -0.19
C ASN A 28 2.50 4.53 -1.24
N HIS A 29 3.39 3.55 -1.47
CA HIS A 29 3.12 2.39 -2.32
C HIS A 29 1.92 1.59 -1.80
N LEU A 30 1.84 1.36 -0.48
CA LEU A 30 0.71 0.66 0.13
C LEU A 30 -0.61 1.42 -0.05
N ALA A 31 -0.61 2.75 0.07
CA ALA A 31 -1.79 3.56 -0.23
C ALA A 31 -2.21 3.42 -1.71
N PHE A 32 -1.23 3.49 -2.61
CA PHE A 32 -1.45 3.34 -4.06
C PHE A 32 -2.07 1.99 -4.41
N VAL A 33 -1.55 0.86 -3.90
CA VAL A 33 -2.07 -0.46 -4.26
C VAL A 33 -3.46 -0.74 -3.69
N GLU A 34 -3.81 -0.19 -2.52
CA GLU A 34 -5.19 -0.25 -1.98
C GLU A 34 -6.18 0.43 -2.94
N GLU A 35 -5.90 1.68 -3.34
CA GLU A 35 -6.78 2.44 -4.24
C GLU A 35 -6.83 1.81 -5.63
N TYR A 36 -5.67 1.40 -6.17
CA TYR A 36 -5.61 0.79 -7.49
C TYR A 36 -6.42 -0.51 -7.55
N TRP A 37 -6.27 -1.41 -6.60
CA TRP A 37 -6.95 -2.70 -6.69
C TRP A 37 -8.42 -2.65 -6.30
N PHE A 38 -8.77 -1.97 -5.20
CA PHE A 38 -10.16 -1.97 -4.74
C PHE A 38 -11.03 -0.94 -5.47
N LEU A 39 -10.54 0.29 -5.67
CA LEU A 39 -11.37 1.35 -6.26
C LEU A 39 -11.32 1.27 -7.78
N HIS A 40 -10.12 1.26 -8.37
CA HIS A 40 -9.99 1.26 -9.83
C HIS A 40 -10.32 -0.09 -10.42
N CYS A 41 -9.57 -1.13 -10.05
CA CYS A 41 -9.72 -2.43 -10.68
C CYS A 41 -11.06 -3.07 -10.34
N PHE A 42 -11.38 -3.22 -9.06
CA PHE A 42 -12.61 -3.89 -8.65
C PHE A 42 -13.86 -3.03 -8.83
N ALA A 43 -13.91 -1.83 -8.23
CA ALA A 43 -15.10 -0.98 -8.29
C ALA A 43 -15.23 -0.14 -9.58
N GLY A 44 -14.23 -0.14 -10.45
CA GLY A 44 -14.26 0.57 -11.73
C GLY A 44 -14.21 2.09 -11.61
N GLN A 45 -13.81 2.62 -10.46
CA GLN A 45 -13.72 4.06 -10.22
C GLN A 45 -12.58 4.69 -11.02
N GLU A 46 -12.72 5.99 -11.31
CA GLU A 46 -11.61 6.75 -11.87
C GLU A 46 -10.46 6.79 -10.88
N PHE A 47 -9.26 6.56 -11.39
CA PHE A 47 -8.05 6.55 -10.62
C PHE A 47 -6.97 7.28 -11.38
N VAL A 48 -6.36 8.24 -10.71
CA VAL A 48 -5.21 8.98 -11.21
C VAL A 48 -4.11 8.75 -10.20
N ALA A 49 -3.06 8.04 -10.61
CA ALA A 49 -1.90 7.81 -9.76
C ALA A 49 -1.33 9.18 -9.32
N PRO A 50 -1.41 9.52 -8.02
CA PRO A 50 -0.85 10.78 -7.55
C PRO A 50 0.68 10.69 -7.50
N ASP A 51 1.39 11.82 -7.43
CA ASP A 51 2.79 11.80 -7.02
C ASP A 51 2.84 11.47 -5.52
N TYR A 52 3.09 10.21 -5.22
CA TYR A 52 3.17 9.68 -3.86
C TYR A 52 4.62 9.34 -3.47
N GLU A 53 5.63 9.71 -4.26
CA GLU A 53 7.01 9.34 -3.93
C GLU A 53 7.67 10.30 -2.93
N ARG A 54 6.98 11.39 -2.57
CA ARG A 54 7.53 12.50 -1.77
C ARG A 54 6.50 13.05 -0.79
N GLY A 55 7.01 13.67 0.28
CA GLY A 55 6.22 14.42 1.25
C GLY A 55 6.49 14.01 2.70
N PRO A 56 5.84 14.70 3.67
CA PRO A 56 5.94 14.35 5.08
C PRO A 56 5.34 12.96 5.35
N LEU A 57 5.97 12.18 6.24
CA LEU A 57 5.52 10.84 6.62
C LEU A 57 4.10 10.87 7.20
N GLY A 58 3.76 11.90 7.97
CA GLY A 58 2.43 12.07 8.55
C GLY A 58 1.32 12.15 7.49
N VAL A 59 1.56 12.92 6.41
CA VAL A 59 0.60 13.05 5.30
C VAL A 59 0.46 11.72 4.53
N SER A 60 1.56 11.00 4.34
CA SER A 60 1.53 9.67 3.71
C SER A 60 0.76 8.64 4.55
N LEU A 61 0.86 8.72 5.89
CA LEU A 61 0.10 7.87 6.79
C LEU A 61 -1.40 8.18 6.77
N GLU A 62 -1.77 9.46 6.76
CA GLU A 62 -3.17 9.88 6.61
C GLU A 62 -3.75 9.40 5.27
N ARG A 63 -2.97 9.50 4.19
CA ARG A 63 -3.37 8.98 2.87
C ARG A 63 -3.55 7.47 2.88
N TYR A 64 -2.62 6.73 3.49
CA TYR A 64 -2.76 5.28 3.57
C TYR A 64 -3.99 4.87 4.38
N GLU A 65 -4.27 5.56 5.48
CA GLU A 65 -5.48 5.33 6.27
C GLU A 65 -6.76 5.63 5.46
N LEU A 66 -6.78 6.72 4.70
CA LEU A 66 -7.92 7.05 3.84
C LEU A 66 -8.11 6.01 2.71
N ALA A 67 -7.03 5.56 2.08
CA ALA A 67 -7.07 4.50 1.07
C ALA A 67 -7.69 3.21 1.63
N ARG A 68 -7.31 2.83 2.87
CA ARG A 68 -7.89 1.68 3.57
C ARG A 68 -9.37 1.86 3.85
N GLN A 69 -9.81 3.04 4.29
CA GLN A 69 -11.22 3.33 4.53
C GLN A 69 -12.05 3.23 3.25
N HIS A 70 -11.51 3.69 2.12
CA HIS A 70 -12.17 3.54 0.83
C HIS A 70 -12.23 2.06 0.38
N ALA A 71 -11.15 1.30 0.57
CA ALA A 71 -11.12 -0.13 0.30
C ALA A 71 -12.14 -0.89 1.17
N ASP A 72 -12.23 -0.58 2.46
CA ASP A 72 -13.21 -1.16 3.39
C ASP A 72 -14.64 -0.87 2.92
N ALA A 73 -14.95 0.35 2.48
CA ALA A 73 -16.26 0.69 1.95
C ALA A 73 -16.63 -0.11 0.68
N VAL A 74 -15.66 -0.38 -0.18
CA VAL A 74 -15.84 -1.25 -1.37
C VAL A 74 -16.09 -2.70 -0.95
N LEU A 75 -15.35 -3.20 0.04
CA LEU A 75 -15.50 -4.55 0.58
C LEU A 75 -16.85 -4.76 1.27
N ASP A 76 -17.30 -3.79 2.07
CA ASP A 76 -18.60 -3.83 2.75
C ASP A 76 -19.78 -3.83 1.76
N ALA A 77 -19.60 -3.20 0.60
CA ALA A 77 -20.60 -3.21 -0.47
C ALA A 77 -20.57 -4.48 -1.34
N ALA A 78 -19.49 -5.27 -1.29
CA ALA A 78 -19.33 -6.45 -2.12
C ALA A 78 -20.15 -7.63 -1.59
N THR A 79 -20.97 -8.24 -2.45
CA THR A 79 -21.80 -9.40 -2.10
C THR A 79 -21.26 -10.73 -2.58
N ASP A 80 -20.24 -10.73 -3.46
CA ASP A 80 -19.62 -11.94 -4.01
C ASP A 80 -18.11 -11.74 -4.18
N LEU A 81 -17.33 -12.60 -3.51
CA LEU A 81 -15.87 -12.60 -3.63
C LEU A 81 -15.37 -13.10 -5.00
N ASN A 82 -16.23 -13.76 -5.78
CA ASN A 82 -15.88 -14.21 -7.13
C ASN A 82 -16.27 -13.20 -8.21
N ALA A 83 -16.85 -12.06 -7.84
CA ALA A 83 -17.13 -10.97 -8.77
C ALA A 83 -15.84 -10.51 -9.45
N GLU A 84 -15.89 -10.40 -10.77
CA GLU A 84 -14.77 -9.96 -11.59
C GLU A 84 -14.53 -8.46 -11.44
N CYS A 85 -13.26 -8.07 -11.47
CA CYS A 85 -12.84 -6.68 -11.51
C CYS A 85 -13.31 -6.00 -12.80
N VAL A 86 -13.80 -4.76 -12.67
CA VAL A 86 -14.31 -3.95 -13.79
C VAL A 86 -13.20 -3.46 -14.71
N GLN A 87 -12.04 -3.09 -14.17
CA GLN A 87 -10.91 -2.54 -14.94
C GLN A 87 -9.61 -3.30 -14.67
N VAL A 88 -9.20 -4.12 -15.63
CA VAL A 88 -7.97 -4.92 -15.54
C VAL A 88 -7.16 -4.83 -16.83
N GLY A 89 -5.88 -5.21 -16.75
CA GLY A 89 -5.01 -5.31 -17.90
C GLY A 89 -5.60 -6.21 -18.99
N ARG A 90 -5.21 -6.00 -20.26
CA ARG A 90 -5.77 -6.77 -21.39
C ARG A 90 -5.54 -8.27 -21.19
N GLY A 91 -6.65 -9.02 -21.11
CA GLY A 91 -6.65 -10.49 -21.06
C GLY A 91 -6.53 -11.08 -19.66
N GLU A 92 -6.52 -10.26 -18.61
CA GLU A 92 -6.55 -10.73 -17.24
C GLU A 92 -8.00 -10.86 -16.77
N ILE A 93 -8.33 -11.97 -16.12
CA ILE A 93 -9.57 -12.12 -15.36
C ILE A 93 -9.14 -12.21 -13.91
N VAL A 94 -9.45 -11.17 -13.15
CA VAL A 94 -9.15 -11.04 -11.73
C VAL A 94 -10.46 -10.85 -11.00
N ASN A 95 -10.64 -11.54 -9.88
CA ASN A 95 -11.82 -11.38 -9.02
C ASN A 95 -11.42 -10.85 -7.63
N LEU A 96 -12.42 -10.43 -6.85
CA LEU A 96 -12.19 -9.85 -5.52
C LEU A 96 -11.42 -10.78 -4.58
N ARG A 97 -11.65 -12.10 -4.65
CA ARG A 97 -10.91 -13.10 -3.88
C ARG A 97 -9.43 -13.07 -4.22
N TRP A 98 -9.09 -12.97 -5.49
CA TRP A 98 -7.70 -12.83 -5.93
C TRP A 98 -7.11 -11.51 -5.41
N VAL A 99 -7.85 -10.39 -5.53
CA VAL A 99 -7.40 -9.07 -5.04
C VAL A 99 -7.06 -9.11 -3.56
N LEU A 100 -7.92 -9.70 -2.73
CA LEU A 100 -7.67 -9.88 -1.29
C LEU A 100 -6.39 -10.68 -1.02
N GLY A 101 -6.17 -11.77 -1.76
CA GLY A 101 -4.96 -12.57 -1.67
C GLY A 101 -3.71 -11.79 -2.08
N HIS A 102 -3.79 -11.03 -3.17
CA HIS A 102 -2.71 -10.19 -3.65
C HIS A 102 -2.37 -9.07 -2.66
N MET A 103 -3.37 -8.40 -2.09
CA MET A 103 -3.16 -7.36 -1.07
C MET A 103 -2.54 -7.89 0.22
N LEU A 104 -2.90 -9.12 0.64
CA LEU A 104 -2.23 -9.78 1.76
C LEU A 104 -0.73 -9.99 1.46
N GLU A 105 -0.40 -10.43 0.24
CA GLU A 105 0.99 -10.60 -0.19
C GLU A 105 1.75 -9.27 -0.24
N GLU A 106 1.15 -8.22 -0.82
CA GLU A 106 1.71 -6.87 -0.85
C GLU A 106 2.08 -6.40 0.56
N VAL A 107 1.13 -6.44 1.49
CA VAL A 107 1.35 -5.98 2.88
C VAL A 107 2.41 -6.83 3.57
N ALA A 108 2.35 -8.16 3.46
CA ALA A 108 3.31 -9.05 4.10
C ALA A 108 4.75 -8.83 3.57
N ARG A 109 4.91 -8.72 2.25
CA ARG A 109 6.20 -8.48 1.59
C ARG A 109 6.78 -7.13 2.01
N HIS A 110 5.97 -6.07 1.98
CA HIS A 110 6.41 -4.73 2.31
C HIS A 110 6.63 -4.50 3.80
N ALA A 111 5.94 -5.25 4.68
CA ALA A 111 6.26 -5.30 6.10
C ALA A 111 7.66 -5.88 6.35
N GLY A 112 8.04 -6.95 5.64
CA GLY A 112 9.39 -7.51 5.71
C GLY A 112 10.47 -6.53 5.21
N HIS A 113 10.20 -5.78 4.14
CA HIS A 113 11.10 -4.72 3.69
C HIS A 113 11.25 -3.59 4.71
N ALA A 114 10.15 -3.19 5.36
CA ALA A 114 10.18 -2.18 6.42
C ALA A 114 11.06 -2.63 7.60
N ASP A 115 11.01 -3.92 7.96
CA ASP A 115 11.86 -4.48 9.03
C ASP A 115 13.35 -4.37 8.73
N ILE A 116 13.76 -4.73 7.51
CA ILE A 116 15.17 -4.60 7.08
C ILE A 116 15.60 -3.12 7.10
N ILE A 117 14.73 -2.22 6.64
CA ILE A 117 15.05 -0.79 6.63
C ILE A 117 15.15 -0.23 8.06
N ARG A 118 14.27 -0.63 8.98
CA ARG A 118 14.37 -0.24 10.40
C ARG A 118 15.65 -0.75 11.04
N GLU A 119 16.02 -2.01 10.80
CA GLU A 119 17.26 -2.57 11.33
C GLU A 119 18.50 -1.78 10.88
N LEU A 120 18.53 -1.33 9.61
CA LEU A 120 19.60 -0.48 9.07
C LEU A 120 19.55 0.98 9.55
N LEU A 121 18.35 1.49 9.85
CA LEU A 121 18.13 2.90 10.18
C LEU A 121 18.43 3.19 11.66
N ASP A 122 17.89 2.37 12.57
CA ASP A 122 17.92 2.60 14.01
C ASP A 122 18.11 1.32 14.85
N GLY A 123 18.27 0.16 14.19
CA GLY A 123 18.47 -1.12 14.86
C GLY A 123 17.19 -1.75 15.43
N GLU A 124 16.01 -1.14 15.21
CA GLU A 124 14.75 -1.81 15.56
C GLU A 124 14.51 -3.02 14.65
N THR A 125 14.06 -4.11 15.24
CA THR A 125 13.78 -5.38 14.54
C THR A 125 12.30 -5.72 14.61
N GLY A 126 11.85 -6.62 13.73
CA GLY A 126 10.45 -6.88 13.44
C GLY A 126 9.60 -7.57 14.53
N ARG A 127 9.84 -7.31 15.82
CA ARG A 127 9.00 -7.78 16.93
C ARG A 127 7.69 -7.05 16.96
#